data_AF-A0A0F9AXE7-F1
#
_entry.id   AF-A0A0F9AXE7-F1
#
_cell.length_a   1.000
_cell.length_b   1.000
_cell.length_c   1.000
_cell.angle_alpha   90.00
_cell.angle_beta   90.00
_cell.angle_gamma   90.00
#
_symmetry.space_group_name_H-M   'P 1'
#
loop_
_entity.id
_entity.type
_entity.pdbx_description
1 polymer ?
#
loop_
_entity_poly.entity_id
_entity_poly.type
_entity_poly.pdbx_seq_one_letter_code
_entity_poly.pdbx_strand_id
1 'polypeptide(L)'
;MGAIKSKLPGVDKINGKRGSTKNKNRLEAFSKATSGSGADWSSVDAAKLRTVVSLITALGGAVTFGMSRNNGAYSITLMLDDHRETLWFNGSADMDEELEGVAMTLDMMP
;
A
#
# COMPACT_ATOMS: atom_id res chain seq x y z
N MET A 1 -1.52 30.18 33.24
CA MET A 1 -0.71 29.84 32.04
C MET A 1 0.70 29.50 32.50
N GLY A 2 1.15 28.24 32.34
CA GLY A 2 2.50 27.84 32.72
C GLY A 2 3.08 26.90 31.67
N ALA A 3 4.06 27.39 30.89
CA ALA A 3 4.79 26.56 29.94
C ALA A 3 5.88 25.76 30.69
N ILE A 4 5.82 24.43 30.59
CA ILE A 4 6.83 23.53 31.18
C ILE A 4 8.05 23.49 30.25
N LYS A 5 9.14 24.11 30.71
CA LYS A 5 10.42 24.24 29.98
C LYS A 5 11.04 22.87 29.63
N SER A 6 11.56 22.78 28.41
CA SER A 6 12.39 21.69 27.90
C SER A 6 13.74 21.64 28.66
N LYS A 7 14.24 20.44 28.97
CA LYS A 7 15.52 20.24 29.69
C LYS A 7 16.76 20.22 28.78
N LEU A 8 16.61 20.48 27.47
CA LEU A 8 17.72 20.45 26.52
C LEU A 8 17.90 21.84 25.88
N PRO A 9 19.11 22.44 25.96
CA PRO A 9 19.39 23.74 25.34
C PRO A 9 19.36 23.64 23.82
N GLY A 10 18.61 24.54 23.17
CA GLY A 10 18.56 24.67 21.71
C GLY A 10 17.55 23.79 20.97
N VAL A 11 16.71 23.03 21.68
CA VAL A 11 15.64 22.23 21.05
C VAL A 11 14.28 22.75 21.47
N ASP A 12 13.62 23.48 20.56
CA ASP A 12 12.20 23.76 20.66
C ASP A 12 11.43 22.44 20.66
N LYS A 13 10.55 22.24 21.65
CA LYS A 13 9.63 21.09 21.64
C LYS A 13 8.79 21.18 20.37
N ILE A 14 8.91 20.19 19.48
CA ILE A 14 8.00 20.04 18.34
C ILE A 14 6.59 19.94 18.92
N ASN A 15 5.81 21.00 18.78
CA ASN A 15 4.40 21.03 19.15
C ASN A 15 3.58 20.27 18.09
N GLY A 16 3.89 18.98 17.93
CA GLY A 16 3.10 18.06 17.11
C GLY A 16 2.06 17.42 18.02
N LYS A 17 0.76 17.66 17.74
CA LYS A 17 -0.28 16.76 18.23
C LYS A 17 0.13 15.34 17.83
N ARG A 18 0.09 14.41 18.78
CA ARG A 18 0.32 12.98 18.51
C ARG A 18 -0.79 12.51 17.57
N GLY A 19 -0.54 12.60 16.26
CA GLY A 19 -1.55 12.41 15.23
C GLY A 19 -1.08 12.92 13.86
N SER A 20 -0.88 11.97 12.94
CA SER A 20 -0.58 12.13 11.51
C SER A 20 0.67 12.95 11.15
N THR A 21 1.72 12.24 10.72
CA THR A 21 2.99 12.83 10.27
C THR A 21 2.87 13.49 8.90
N LYS A 22 2.74 14.83 8.81
CA LYS A 22 2.89 15.61 7.55
C LYS A 22 2.28 14.95 6.28
N ASN A 23 1.14 14.28 6.40
CA ASN A 23 0.60 13.45 5.30
C ASN A 23 0.25 14.30 4.08
N LYS A 24 -0.21 15.54 4.28
CA LYS A 24 -0.48 16.48 3.20
C LYS A 24 0.73 16.70 2.29
N ASN A 25 1.89 17.02 2.86
CA ASN A 25 3.12 17.25 2.07
C ASN A 25 3.57 15.98 1.34
N ARG A 26 3.35 14.80 1.94
CA ARG A 26 3.66 13.51 1.33
C ARG A 26 2.73 13.21 0.15
N LEU A 27 1.44 13.49 0.27
CA LEU A 27 0.45 13.33 -0.81
C LEU A 27 0.70 14.30 -1.97
N GLU A 28 1.07 15.55 -1.68
CA GLU A 28 1.41 16.54 -2.72
C GLU A 28 2.68 16.19 -3.50
N ALA A 29 3.65 15.54 -2.85
CA ALA A 29 4.82 15.01 -3.56
C ALA A 29 4.45 13.80 -4.43
N PHE A 30 3.54 12.95 -3.94
CA PHE A 30 3.08 11.75 -4.64
C PHE A 30 2.29 12.07 -5.91
N SER A 31 1.42 13.09 -5.91
CA SER A 31 0.60 13.47 -7.07
C SER A 31 1.41 13.99 -8.28
N LYS A 32 2.71 14.23 -8.11
CA LYS A 32 3.63 14.65 -9.17
C LYS A 32 4.32 13.47 -9.88
N ALA A 33 4.08 12.24 -9.43
CA ALA A 33 4.64 11.05 -10.06
C ALA A 33 4.03 10.84 -11.45
N THR A 34 4.87 10.48 -12.43
CA THR A 34 4.46 10.23 -13.82
C THR A 34 4.21 8.74 -14.04
N SER A 35 3.23 8.40 -14.86
CA SER A 35 2.93 7.02 -15.27
C SER A 35 4.05 6.44 -16.14
N GLY A 36 4.42 5.18 -15.86
CA GLY A 36 5.36 4.42 -16.69
C GLY A 36 4.64 3.64 -17.78
N SER A 37 5.37 3.18 -18.80
CA SER A 37 4.85 2.25 -19.82
C SER A 37 5.06 0.80 -19.38
N GLY A 38 4.04 -0.05 -19.44
CA GLY A 38 4.14 -1.48 -19.13
C GLY A 38 2.90 -2.01 -18.42
N ALA A 39 3.10 -2.93 -17.46
CA ALA A 39 2.11 -3.31 -16.47
C ALA A 39 1.44 -2.04 -15.91
N ASP A 40 0.12 -2.03 -15.92
CA ASP A 40 -0.69 -0.88 -15.55
C ASP A 40 -1.86 -1.32 -14.67
N TRP A 41 -1.88 -0.84 -13.42
CA TRP A 41 -2.98 -1.10 -12.50
C TRP A 41 -4.23 -0.27 -12.83
N SER A 42 -4.10 0.76 -13.67
CA SER A 42 -5.23 1.61 -14.06
C SER A 42 -6.21 0.91 -15.00
N SER A 43 -5.77 -0.14 -15.70
CA SER A 43 -6.62 -0.96 -16.58
C SER A 43 -7.32 -2.12 -15.87
N VAL A 44 -6.97 -2.41 -14.61
CA VAL A 44 -7.52 -3.52 -13.82
C VAL A 44 -8.86 -3.10 -13.19
N ASP A 45 -9.81 -4.03 -13.07
CA ASP A 45 -11.10 -3.72 -12.44
C ASP A 45 -10.91 -3.28 -10.98
N ALA A 46 -11.34 -2.05 -10.69
CA ALA A 46 -11.30 -1.47 -9.36
C ALA A 46 -12.09 -2.28 -8.32
N ALA A 47 -13.15 -2.99 -8.73
CA ALA A 47 -13.89 -3.86 -7.82
C ALA A 47 -13.03 -5.02 -7.32
N LYS A 48 -12.25 -5.66 -8.20
CA LYS A 48 -11.36 -6.78 -7.85
C LYS A 48 -10.24 -6.35 -6.90
N LEU A 49 -9.63 -5.20 -7.16
CA LEU A 49 -8.63 -4.61 -6.26
C LEU A 49 -9.22 -4.36 -4.87
N ARG A 50 -10.43 -3.80 -4.78
CA ARG A 50 -11.12 -3.55 -3.51
C ARG A 50 -11.44 -4.84 -2.77
N THR A 51 -11.85 -5.89 -3.48
CA THR A 51 -12.13 -7.20 -2.88
C THR A 51 -10.89 -7.75 -2.19
N VAL A 52 -9.73 -7.79 -2.87
CA VAL A 52 -8.47 -8.28 -2.28
C VAL A 52 -8.07 -7.45 -1.06
N VAL A 53 -8.14 -6.11 -1.15
CA VAL A 53 -7.86 -5.22 -0.01
C VAL A 53 -8.79 -5.51 1.16
N SER A 54 -10.08 -5.72 0.90
CA SER A 54 -11.08 -5.94 1.95
C SER A 54 -10.86 -7.28 2.66
N LEU A 55 -10.61 -8.35 1.92
CA LEU A 55 -10.38 -9.69 2.46
C LEU A 55 -9.11 -9.75 3.30
N ILE A 56 -7.97 -9.30 2.79
CA ILE A 56 -6.70 -9.34 3.55
C ILE A 56 -6.77 -8.47 4.80
N THR A 57 -7.48 -7.33 4.73
CA THR A 57 -7.64 -6.43 5.89
C THR A 57 -8.55 -7.05 6.94
N ALA A 58 -9.60 -7.79 6.54
CA ALA A 58 -10.48 -8.51 7.46
C ALA A 58 -9.73 -9.59 8.24
N LEU A 59 -8.72 -10.21 7.64
CA LEU A 59 -7.80 -11.14 8.29
C LEU A 59 -6.76 -10.44 9.21
N GLY A 60 -6.74 -9.09 9.25
CA GLY A 60 -5.74 -8.33 10.01
C GLY A 60 -4.42 -8.09 9.27
N GLY A 61 -4.34 -8.47 8.00
CA GLY A 61 -3.18 -8.29 7.14
C GLY A 61 -3.18 -6.99 6.35
N ALA A 62 -2.27 -6.91 5.39
CA ALA A 62 -2.13 -5.80 4.46
C ALA A 62 -1.67 -6.31 3.08
N VAL A 63 -2.05 -5.57 2.04
CA VAL A 63 -1.60 -5.81 0.66
C VAL A 63 -0.90 -4.58 0.11
N THR A 64 0.17 -4.80 -0.67
CA THR A 64 0.77 -3.75 -1.50
C THR A 64 0.73 -4.15 -2.97
N PHE A 65 0.22 -3.25 -3.79
CA PHE A 65 0.28 -3.35 -5.25
C PHE A 65 1.48 -2.58 -5.76
N GLY A 66 2.25 -3.21 -6.63
CA GLY A 66 3.48 -2.65 -7.18
C GLY A 66 3.72 -3.13 -8.60
N MET A 67 4.85 -2.70 -9.16
CA MET A 67 5.30 -3.07 -10.49
C MET A 67 6.81 -3.33 -10.45
N SER A 68 7.31 -4.13 -11.37
CA SER A 68 8.75 -4.31 -11.54
C SER A 68 9.43 -2.99 -11.92
N ARG A 69 10.73 -2.90 -11.70
CA ARG A 69 11.52 -1.68 -12.00
C ARG A 69 11.42 -1.22 -13.46
N ASN A 70 11.27 -2.17 -14.38
CA ASN A 70 11.11 -1.93 -15.81
C ASN A 70 9.64 -1.89 -16.26
N ASN A 71 8.69 -1.92 -15.31
CA ASN A 71 7.24 -2.05 -15.53
C ASN A 71 6.85 -3.26 -16.39
N GLY A 72 7.70 -4.29 -16.52
CA GLY A 72 7.37 -5.50 -17.28
C GLY A 72 6.44 -6.48 -16.55
N ALA A 73 6.20 -6.27 -15.26
CA ALA A 73 5.41 -7.18 -14.42
C ALA A 73 4.68 -6.43 -13.31
N TYR A 74 3.51 -6.97 -12.94
CA TYR A 74 2.77 -6.62 -11.74
C TYR A 74 3.36 -7.34 -10.53
N SER A 75 3.26 -6.72 -9.35
CA SER A 75 3.58 -7.38 -8.09
C SER A 75 2.46 -7.18 -7.05
N ILE A 76 2.08 -8.25 -6.38
CA ILE A 76 1.19 -8.20 -5.20
C ILE A 76 1.97 -8.75 -4.03
N THR A 77 2.15 -7.96 -2.97
CA THR A 77 2.69 -8.48 -1.71
C THR A 77 1.57 -8.59 -0.69
N LEU A 78 1.37 -9.78 -0.16
CA LEU A 78 0.46 -10.06 0.94
C LEU A 78 1.27 -10.17 2.23
N MET A 79 0.82 -9.48 3.27
CA MET A 79 1.41 -9.51 4.61
C MET A 79 0.30 -9.91 5.57
N LEU A 80 0.47 -11.03 6.26
CA LEU A 80 -0.49 -11.53 7.24
C LEU A 80 0.30 -12.16 8.38
N ASP A 81 0.08 -11.69 9.60
CA ASP A 81 0.86 -12.07 10.79
C ASP A 81 2.38 -11.95 10.56
N ASP A 82 3.11 -13.05 10.71
CA ASP A 82 4.55 -13.15 10.49
C ASP A 82 4.92 -13.60 9.06
N HIS A 83 3.93 -13.76 8.19
CA HIS A 83 4.10 -14.20 6.82
C HIS A 83 4.03 -13.04 5.83
N ARG A 84 4.98 -13.04 4.90
CA ARG A 84 5.04 -12.11 3.77
C ARG A 84 5.34 -12.88 2.50
N GLU A 85 4.46 -12.76 1.52
CA GLU A 85 4.63 -13.38 0.21
C GLU A 85 4.47 -12.35 -0.89
N THR A 86 5.31 -12.42 -1.93
CA THR A 86 5.25 -11.50 -3.08
C THR A 86 5.02 -12.29 -4.36
N LEU A 87 3.82 -12.15 -4.91
CA LEU A 87 3.40 -12.72 -6.18
C LEU A 87 3.81 -11.79 -7.33
N TRP A 88 4.28 -12.37 -8.43
CA TRP A 88 4.68 -11.67 -9.65
C TRP A 88 3.89 -12.17 -10.84
N PHE A 89 3.33 -11.23 -11.61
CA PHE A 89 2.55 -11.53 -12.81
C PHE A 89 3.14 -10.78 -13.99
N ASN A 90 3.22 -11.42 -15.15
CA ASN A 90 3.69 -10.75 -16.37
C ASN A 90 2.79 -9.56 -16.72
N GLY A 91 3.33 -8.53 -17.38
CA GLY A 91 2.56 -7.36 -17.79
C GLY A 91 1.43 -7.66 -18.79
N SER A 92 1.42 -8.86 -19.39
CA SER A 92 0.36 -9.34 -20.28
C SER A 92 -0.59 -10.35 -19.60
N ALA A 93 -0.49 -10.56 -18.30
CA ALA A 93 -1.37 -11.47 -17.57
C ALA A 93 -2.80 -10.90 -17.51
N ASP A 94 -3.79 -11.79 -17.47
CA ASP A 94 -5.16 -11.41 -17.16
C ASP A 94 -5.27 -11.13 -15.66
N MET A 95 -4.94 -9.89 -15.26
CA MET A 95 -4.92 -9.51 -13.85
C MET A 95 -6.28 -9.63 -13.17
N ASP A 96 -7.35 -9.60 -13.96
CA ASP A 96 -8.70 -9.75 -13.48
C ASP A 96 -8.96 -11.20 -13.03
N GLU A 97 -8.49 -12.19 -13.79
CA GLU A 97 -8.54 -13.61 -13.40
C GLU A 97 -7.58 -13.90 -12.21
N GLU A 98 -6.35 -13.37 -12.27
CA GLU A 98 -5.35 -13.57 -11.22
C GLU A 98 -5.81 -13.02 -9.86
N LEU A 99 -6.45 -11.83 -9.84
CA LEU A 99 -6.99 -11.25 -8.62
C LEU A 99 -8.18 -12.03 -8.06
N GLU A 100 -8.99 -12.66 -8.92
CA GLU A 100 -10.04 -13.57 -8.45
C GLU A 100 -9.44 -14.79 -7.75
N GLY A 101 -8.38 -15.38 -8.31
CA GLY A 101 -7.65 -16.48 -7.65
C GLY A 101 -7.08 -16.08 -6.29
N VAL A 102 -6.49 -14.89 -6.19
CA VAL A 102 -6.02 -14.33 -4.90
C VAL A 102 -7.18 -14.12 -3.93
N ALA A 103 -8.28 -13.52 -4.38
CA ALA A 103 -9.45 -13.26 -3.55
C ALA A 103 -10.08 -14.56 -3.02
N MET A 104 -10.27 -15.56 -3.88
CA MET A 104 -10.78 -16.89 -3.47
C MET A 104 -9.87 -17.54 -2.42
N THR A 105 -8.55 -17.44 -2.60
CA THR A 105 -7.60 -17.99 -1.64
C THR A 105 -7.72 -17.31 -0.28
N LEU A 106 -7.85 -15.98 -0.25
CA LEU A 106 -8.03 -15.22 1.00
C LEU A 106 -9.38 -15.48 1.67
N ASP A 107 -10.46 -15.63 0.89
CA ASP A 107 -11.82 -15.88 1.40
C ASP A 107 -11.95 -17.28 2.03
N MET A 108 -11.15 -18.24 1.56
CA MET A 108 -11.08 -19.58 2.14
C MET A 108 -10.19 -19.68 3.40
N MET A 109 -9.50 -18.61 3.78
CA MET A 109 -8.70 -18.58 5.02
C MET A 109 -9.62 -18.40 6.24
N PRO A 110 -9.38 -19.14 7.33
CA PRO A 110 -10.23 -19.15 8.52
C PRO A 110 -10.13 -17.88 9.38
#